data_AF-A0A6I3LDF9-F1
#
_entry.id   AF-A0A6I3LDF9-F1
#
_cell.length_a   1.000
_cell.length_b   1.000
_cell.length_c   1.000
_cell.angle_alpha   90.00
_cell.angle_beta   90.00
_cell.angle_gamma   90.00
#
_symmetry.space_group_name_H-M   'P 1'
#
loop_
_entity.id
_entity.type
_entity.pdbx_description
1 polymer ?
#
loop_
_entity_poly.entity_id
_entity_poly.type
_entity_poly.pdbx_seq_one_letter_code
_entity_poly.pdbx_strand_id
1 'polypeptide(L)'
;MTPEPAPDPDAPEFPPTLREVMLRPRWLGMLALCLVVAGVFAWLLQWQLARAIDTDPLPEGVTEEVRPIAEVVEPGAYLAGPYVGQRVDVEGVWDPDDFLVVTQRVNDGAEGAWVTGRLVTEAGDSLAVAIGWAEDPGAAEDAIAELEAAATGEVVGLTGRVISDEGPAVATGDDPFEMTRMSPAALLGQWTGVTGDVYRVYFTSMDPTGGIADAGLSAISSAAPEESGSVNWLNLFYAAEWAIFAGFSFYLWYRLAKDAWEREVEEFTGADPDEDA
;
A
#
# COMPACT_ATOMS: atom_id res chain seq x y z
N MET A 1 -33.43 -46.75 -67.02
CA MET A 1 -31.98 -46.74 -66.76
C MET A 1 -31.56 -45.28 -66.83
N THR A 2 -31.73 -44.56 -65.73
CA THR A 2 -31.26 -43.18 -65.59
C THR A 2 -29.74 -43.23 -65.57
N PRO A 3 -29.03 -42.43 -66.37
CA PRO A 3 -27.57 -42.43 -66.36
C PRO A 3 -27.07 -41.97 -64.99
N GLU A 4 -26.11 -42.71 -64.45
CA GLU A 4 -25.35 -42.36 -63.26
C GLU A 4 -24.68 -41.00 -63.50
N PRO A 5 -24.80 -40.02 -62.58
CA PRO A 5 -24.12 -38.74 -62.75
C PRO A 5 -22.62 -38.98 -62.83
N ALA A 6 -21.96 -38.36 -63.82
CA ALA A 6 -20.52 -38.45 -63.97
C ALA A 6 -19.84 -37.91 -62.70
N PRO A 7 -18.78 -38.57 -62.19
CA PRO A 7 -18.04 -38.08 -61.04
C PRO A 7 -17.51 -36.68 -61.35
N ASP A 8 -17.74 -35.74 -60.43
CA ASP A 8 -17.23 -34.39 -60.52
C ASP A 8 -15.70 -34.45 -60.52
N PRO A 9 -15.01 -34.06 -61.61
CA PRO A 9 -13.56 -34.17 -61.72
C PRO A 9 -12.80 -33.28 -60.71
N ASP A 10 -13.48 -32.35 -60.06
CA ASP A 10 -12.91 -31.46 -59.05
C ASP A 10 -13.26 -31.89 -57.61
N ALA A 11 -13.96 -33.03 -57.42
CA ALA A 11 -14.23 -33.56 -56.08
C ALA A 11 -12.93 -34.07 -55.44
N PRO A 12 -12.59 -33.63 -54.21
CA PRO A 12 -11.35 -34.04 -53.56
C PRO A 12 -11.33 -35.56 -53.33
N GLU A 13 -10.21 -36.23 -53.68
CA GLU A 13 -10.07 -37.69 -53.48
C GLU A 13 -9.81 -38.09 -52.02
N PHE A 14 -9.43 -37.15 -51.17
CA PHE A 14 -9.09 -37.39 -49.76
C PHE A 14 -9.70 -36.32 -48.86
N PRO A 15 -10.05 -36.66 -47.60
CA PRO A 15 -10.53 -35.67 -46.64
C PRO A 15 -9.43 -34.63 -46.36
N PRO A 16 -9.79 -33.36 -46.15
CA PRO A 16 -8.81 -32.32 -45.85
C PRO A 16 -8.08 -32.66 -44.55
N THR A 17 -6.81 -32.30 -44.46
CA THR A 17 -6.04 -32.42 -43.21
C THR A 17 -6.34 -31.24 -42.28
N LEU A 18 -6.21 -31.44 -40.97
CA LEU A 18 -6.38 -30.37 -39.98
C LEU A 18 -5.50 -29.15 -40.29
N ARG A 19 -4.27 -29.38 -40.77
CA ARG A 19 -3.34 -28.33 -41.17
C ARG A 19 -3.87 -27.50 -42.35
N GLU A 20 -4.47 -28.14 -43.35
CA GLU A 20 -5.03 -27.45 -44.52
C GLU A 20 -6.23 -26.58 -44.13
N VAL A 21 -7.09 -27.07 -43.23
CA VAL A 21 -8.20 -26.28 -42.68
C VAL A 21 -7.65 -25.09 -41.91
N MET A 22 -6.70 -25.28 -40.99
CA MET A 22 -6.12 -24.20 -40.16
C MET A 22 -5.40 -23.11 -40.97
N LEU A 23 -4.89 -23.42 -42.16
CA LEU A 23 -4.22 -22.45 -43.05
C LEU A 23 -5.18 -21.65 -43.94
N ARG A 24 -6.49 -21.93 -43.92
CA ARG A 24 -7.45 -21.14 -44.72
C ARG A 24 -7.58 -19.70 -44.18
N PRO A 25 -7.87 -18.71 -45.03
CA PRO A 25 -7.90 -17.29 -44.64
C PRO A 25 -8.81 -16.98 -43.44
N ARG A 26 -9.93 -17.70 -43.30
CA ARG A 26 -10.86 -17.57 -42.16
C ARG A 26 -10.19 -17.93 -40.83
N TRP A 27 -9.45 -19.03 -40.80
CA TRP A 27 -8.79 -19.54 -39.58
C TRP A 27 -7.52 -18.76 -39.26
N LEU A 28 -6.82 -18.27 -40.27
CA LEU A 28 -5.73 -17.30 -40.11
C LEU A 28 -6.23 -15.94 -39.59
N GLY A 29 -7.38 -15.46 -40.07
CA GLY A 29 -8.02 -14.24 -39.57
C GLY A 29 -8.44 -14.37 -38.11
N MET A 30 -8.96 -15.54 -37.72
CA MET A 30 -9.30 -15.83 -36.33
C MET A 30 -8.05 -15.97 -35.45
N LEU A 31 -6.97 -16.57 -35.95
CA LEU A 31 -5.67 -16.59 -35.26
C LEU A 31 -5.15 -15.17 -35.01
N ALA A 32 -5.23 -14.29 -36.03
CA ALA A 32 -4.85 -12.90 -35.90
C ALA A 32 -5.69 -12.17 -34.84
N LEU A 33 -7.01 -12.41 -34.79
CA LEU A 33 -7.87 -11.89 -33.74
C LEU A 33 -7.45 -12.38 -32.34
N CYS A 34 -7.17 -13.67 -32.18
CA CYS A 34 -6.67 -14.24 -30.93
C CYS A 34 -5.34 -13.61 -30.49
N LEU A 35 -4.43 -13.35 -31.43
CA LEU A 35 -3.16 -12.67 -31.17
C LEU A 35 -3.37 -11.22 -30.71
N VAL A 36 -4.31 -10.50 -31.32
CA VAL A 36 -4.67 -9.13 -30.90
C VAL A 36 -5.25 -9.14 -29.48
N VAL A 37 -6.19 -10.03 -29.18
CA VAL A 37 -6.80 -10.15 -27.84
C VAL A 37 -5.76 -10.54 -26.79
N ALA A 38 -4.90 -11.52 -27.08
CA ALA A 38 -3.80 -11.91 -26.20
C ALA A 38 -2.81 -10.75 -25.97
N GLY A 39 -2.51 -9.96 -27.00
CA GLY A 39 -1.68 -8.76 -26.91
C GLY A 39 -2.29 -7.69 -26.00
N VAL A 40 -3.60 -7.45 -26.09
CA VAL A 40 -4.31 -6.51 -25.20
C VAL A 40 -4.25 -6.98 -23.75
N PHE A 41 -4.49 -8.27 -23.48
CA PHE A 41 -4.40 -8.80 -22.12
C PHE A 41 -2.96 -8.77 -21.58
N ALA A 42 -1.97 -9.09 -22.40
CA ALA A 42 -0.56 -8.97 -22.02
C ALA A 42 -0.17 -7.51 -21.70
N TRP A 43 -0.71 -6.55 -22.46
CA TRP A 43 -0.49 -5.13 -22.20
C TRP A 43 -1.18 -4.65 -20.91
N LEU A 44 -2.42 -5.06 -20.66
CA LEU A 44 -3.13 -4.77 -19.41
C LEU A 44 -2.46 -5.42 -18.20
N LEU A 45 -1.92 -6.63 -18.37
CA LEU A 45 -1.10 -7.32 -17.37
C LEU A 45 0.16 -6.52 -17.05
N GLN A 46 0.90 -6.06 -18.05
CA GLN A 46 2.07 -5.20 -17.85
C GLN A 46 1.70 -3.89 -17.15
N TRP A 47 0.57 -3.28 -17.50
CA TRP A 47 0.10 -2.07 -16.84
C TRP A 47 -0.25 -2.30 -15.37
N GLN A 48 -0.93 -3.41 -15.04
CA GLN A 48 -1.19 -3.78 -13.66
C GLN A 48 0.10 -4.07 -12.88
N LEU A 49 1.03 -4.82 -13.48
CA LEU A 49 2.30 -5.15 -12.84
C LEU A 49 3.16 -3.90 -12.57
N ALA A 50 3.16 -2.93 -13.49
CA ALA A 50 3.85 -1.65 -13.32
C ALA A 50 3.26 -0.79 -12.19
N ARG A 51 2.00 -1.02 -11.79
CA ARG A 51 1.35 -0.34 -10.65
C ARG A 51 1.34 -1.18 -9.38
N ALA A 52 1.62 -2.47 -9.49
CA ALA A 52 1.66 -3.46 -8.42
C ALA A 52 2.97 -3.46 -7.63
N ILE A 53 4.07 -3.12 -8.31
CA ILE A 53 5.41 -3.18 -7.75
C ILE A 53 5.72 -1.79 -7.17
N ASP A 54 5.63 -1.68 -5.85
CA ASP A 54 6.33 -0.64 -5.11
C ASP A 54 7.83 -0.89 -5.36
N THR A 55 8.42 -0.06 -6.23
CA THR A 55 9.55 -0.50 -7.08
C THR A 55 10.91 -0.48 -6.42
N ASP A 56 10.96 -0.18 -5.12
CA ASP A 56 12.16 -0.31 -4.30
C ASP A 56 11.70 -0.38 -2.84
N PRO A 57 11.44 -1.57 -2.26
CA PRO A 57 11.50 -1.67 -0.82
C PRO A 57 12.89 -1.17 -0.43
N LEU A 58 12.95 -0.12 0.40
CA LEU A 58 14.22 0.42 0.85
C LEU A 58 15.06 -0.73 1.43
N PRO A 59 16.39 -0.73 1.21
CA PRO A 59 17.27 -1.72 1.81
C PRO A 59 16.99 -1.92 3.30
N GLU A 60 17.16 -3.14 3.79
CA GLU A 60 16.95 -3.48 5.20
C GLU A 60 17.67 -2.48 6.12
N GLY A 61 16.95 -1.96 7.12
CA GLY A 61 17.48 -1.02 8.09
C GLY A 61 17.69 0.43 7.60
N VAL A 62 17.22 0.82 6.41
CA VAL A 62 17.30 2.25 6.00
C VAL A 62 16.55 3.17 6.96
N THR A 63 15.42 2.71 7.51
CA THR A 63 14.68 3.44 8.55
C THR A 63 15.43 3.52 9.88
N GLU A 64 16.52 2.78 10.06
CA GLU A 64 17.38 2.82 11.25
C GLU A 64 18.51 3.84 11.13
N GLU A 65 18.86 4.28 9.90
CA GLU A 65 19.80 5.36 9.66
C GLU A 65 19.18 6.69 10.09
N VAL A 66 19.81 7.40 11.02
CA VAL A 66 19.27 8.67 11.49
C VAL A 66 19.50 9.76 10.44
N ARG A 67 18.45 10.52 10.11
CA ARG A 67 18.49 11.62 9.13
C ARG A 67 17.88 12.90 9.69
N PRO A 68 18.26 14.10 9.22
CA PRO A 68 17.54 15.31 9.57
C PRO A 68 16.06 15.21 9.14
N ILE A 69 15.11 15.63 9.98
CA ILE A 69 13.67 15.55 9.66
C ILE A 69 13.33 16.25 8.33
N ALA A 70 14.00 17.36 8.03
CA ALA A 70 13.81 18.15 6.81
C ALA A 70 14.17 17.40 5.51
N GLU A 71 14.97 16.33 5.59
CA GLU A 71 15.27 15.46 4.44
C GLU A 71 14.20 14.39 4.21
N VAL A 72 13.32 14.17 5.19
CA VAL A 72 12.33 13.09 5.20
C VAL A 72 10.92 13.60 4.88
N VAL A 73 10.52 14.71 5.50
CA VAL A 73 9.18 15.28 5.34
C VAL A 73 9.20 16.79 5.56
N GLU A 74 8.48 17.52 4.72
CA GLU A 74 8.25 18.97 4.89
C GLU A 74 7.00 19.21 5.76
N PRO A 75 6.91 20.36 6.47
CA PRO A 75 5.67 20.78 7.11
C PRO A 75 4.47 20.74 6.14
N GLY A 76 3.29 20.35 6.61
CA GLY A 76 2.09 20.24 5.76
C GLY A 76 2.08 19.08 4.75
N ALA A 77 3.21 18.38 4.52
CA ALA A 77 3.30 17.26 3.59
C ALA A 77 2.83 15.94 4.22
N TYR A 78 2.36 15.01 3.40
CA TYR A 78 2.11 13.64 3.82
C TYR A 78 3.42 12.84 3.87
N LEU A 79 3.57 11.96 4.85
CA LEU A 79 4.70 11.03 4.91
C LEU A 79 4.59 10.01 3.79
N ALA A 80 5.64 9.89 2.97
CA ALA A 80 5.70 8.84 1.97
C ALA A 80 5.82 7.48 2.66
N GLY A 81 5.13 6.46 2.12
CA GLY A 81 5.08 5.11 2.69
C GLY A 81 6.42 4.53 3.12
N PRO A 82 7.49 4.62 2.29
CA PRO A 82 8.81 4.10 2.67
C PRO A 82 9.46 4.76 3.88
N TYR A 83 9.06 5.98 4.26
CA TYR A 83 9.63 6.73 5.38
C TYR A 83 8.83 6.60 6.69
N VAL A 84 7.75 5.83 6.71
CA VAL A 84 7.03 5.54 7.96
C VAL A 84 7.96 4.83 8.92
N GLY A 85 8.17 5.39 10.11
CA GLY A 85 9.09 4.86 11.12
C GLY A 85 10.56 5.19 10.88
N GLN A 86 10.91 6.02 9.90
CA GLN A 86 12.27 6.52 9.70
C GLN A 86 12.78 7.20 10.97
N ARG A 87 13.99 6.83 11.41
CA ARG A 87 14.68 7.56 12.48
C ARG A 87 15.10 8.92 11.97
N VAL A 88 14.77 9.96 12.74
CA VAL A 88 15.20 11.31 12.44
C VAL A 88 15.73 12.03 13.67
N ASP A 89 16.59 13.01 13.41
CA ASP A 89 16.96 14.04 14.37
C ASP A 89 16.18 15.32 14.08
N VAL A 90 15.75 15.99 15.15
CA VAL A 90 15.11 17.30 15.10
C VAL A 90 15.66 18.17 16.22
N GLU A 91 15.85 19.45 15.93
CA GLU A 91 16.18 20.47 16.91
C GLU A 91 15.05 21.49 17.00
N GLY A 92 14.76 21.96 18.21
CA GLY A 92 13.72 22.95 18.42
C GLY A 92 13.61 23.37 19.88
N VAL A 93 12.61 24.21 20.14
CA VAL A 93 12.29 24.72 21.46
C VAL A 93 10.89 24.24 21.83
N TRP A 94 10.73 23.71 23.04
CA TRP A 94 9.42 23.34 23.56
C TRP A 94 8.56 24.58 23.81
N ASP A 95 7.30 24.51 23.42
CA ASP A 95 6.32 25.47 23.91
C ASP A 95 5.80 25.02 25.28
N PRO A 96 5.98 25.84 26.34
CA PRO A 96 5.64 25.45 27.71
C PRO A 96 4.13 25.33 27.95
N ASP A 97 3.27 25.84 27.07
CA ASP A 97 1.82 25.82 27.27
C ASP A 97 1.13 24.67 26.50
N ASP A 98 1.88 23.89 25.72
CA ASP A 98 1.34 22.94 24.73
C ASP A 98 1.75 21.48 24.99
N PHE A 99 1.98 21.15 26.26
CA PHE A 99 2.11 19.76 26.70
C PHE A 99 0.72 19.16 26.96
N LEU A 100 0.46 17.98 26.37
CA LEU A 100 -0.87 17.36 26.40
C LEU A 100 -0.79 15.85 26.62
N VAL A 101 -1.83 15.29 27.22
CA VAL A 101 -1.99 13.84 27.44
C VAL A 101 -2.73 13.21 26.26
N VAL A 102 -2.22 12.08 25.77
CA VAL A 102 -2.96 11.17 24.87
C VAL A 102 -3.17 9.85 25.60
N THR A 103 -4.44 9.49 25.87
CA THR A 103 -4.84 8.31 26.63
C THR A 103 -4.90 7.04 25.75
N GLN A 104 -5.18 5.89 26.37
CA GLN A 104 -5.36 4.60 25.69
C GLN A 104 -4.14 4.17 24.87
N ARG A 105 -2.94 4.52 25.34
CA ARG A 105 -1.67 4.18 24.67
C ARG A 105 -1.09 2.93 25.31
N VAL A 106 -0.76 1.95 24.48
CA VAL A 106 -0.18 0.70 24.94
C VAL A 106 1.34 0.76 24.82
N ASN A 107 2.05 0.40 25.89
CA ASN A 107 3.49 0.23 25.90
C ASN A 107 3.83 -1.14 26.50
N ASP A 108 4.55 -1.98 25.74
CA ASP A 108 4.93 -3.35 26.14
C ASP A 108 3.79 -4.21 26.72
N GLY A 109 2.57 -4.02 26.18
CA GLY A 109 1.36 -4.77 26.56
C GLY A 109 0.57 -4.20 27.73
N ALA A 110 1.02 -3.10 28.34
CA ALA A 110 0.28 -2.35 29.36
C ALA A 110 -0.38 -1.11 28.75
N GLU A 111 -1.65 -0.87 29.06
CA GLU A 111 -2.35 0.36 28.69
C GLU A 111 -1.99 1.47 29.68
N GLY A 112 -1.78 2.68 29.16
CA GLY A 112 -1.46 3.89 29.91
C GLY A 112 -1.68 5.12 29.04
N ALA A 113 -0.84 6.14 29.21
CA ALA A 113 -0.93 7.40 28.46
C ALA A 113 0.41 7.83 27.88
N TRP A 114 0.38 8.59 26.79
CA TRP A 114 1.55 9.32 26.31
C TRP A 114 1.49 10.77 26.77
N VAL A 115 2.62 11.27 27.24
CA VAL A 115 2.86 12.70 27.37
C VAL A 115 3.40 13.21 26.06
N THR A 116 2.78 14.27 25.56
CA THR A 116 3.11 14.89 24.28
C THR A 116 3.44 16.36 24.47
N GLY A 117 4.15 16.96 23.51
CA GLY A 117 4.44 18.38 23.50
C GLY A 117 4.55 18.93 22.08
N ARG A 118 4.44 20.26 21.96
CA ARG A 118 4.75 21.00 20.73
C ARG A 118 6.20 21.43 20.73
N LEU A 119 6.99 20.86 19.83
CA LEU A 119 8.35 21.32 19.56
C LEU A 119 8.31 22.30 18.39
N VAL A 120 8.79 23.52 18.60
CA VAL A 120 8.91 24.56 17.56
C VAL A 120 10.32 24.53 16.99
N THR A 121 10.44 24.19 15.71
CA THR A 121 11.74 24.10 15.02
C THR A 121 12.37 25.49 14.83
N GLU A 122 13.66 25.54 14.44
CA GLU A 122 14.34 26.81 14.11
C GLU A 122 13.60 27.62 13.02
N ALA A 123 12.92 26.93 12.08
CA ALA A 123 12.12 27.55 11.03
C ALA A 123 10.80 28.17 11.53
N GLY A 124 10.41 27.89 12.78
CA GLY A 124 9.14 28.32 13.38
C GLY A 124 7.99 27.32 13.19
N ASP A 125 8.27 26.16 12.58
CA ASP A 125 7.26 25.14 12.31
C ASP A 125 7.03 24.25 13.54
N SER A 126 5.78 23.85 13.76
CA SER A 126 5.34 23.06 14.91
C SER A 126 5.34 21.57 14.60
N LEU A 127 6.01 20.78 15.45
CA LEU A 127 6.04 19.33 15.41
C LEU A 127 5.38 18.75 16.66
N ALA A 128 4.39 17.88 16.47
CA ALA A 128 3.82 17.09 17.56
C ALA A 128 4.80 15.99 17.97
N VAL A 129 5.23 15.99 19.22
CA VAL A 129 6.15 14.99 19.76
C VAL A 129 5.46 14.19 20.87
N ALA A 130 5.46 12.87 20.75
CA ALA A 130 5.23 11.98 21.88
C ALA A 130 6.56 11.78 22.63
N ILE A 131 6.63 12.28 23.86
CA ILE A 131 7.86 12.36 24.65
C ILE A 131 8.11 11.02 25.34
N GLY A 132 7.10 10.52 26.05
CA GLY A 132 7.23 9.32 26.87
C GLY A 132 5.88 8.74 27.26
N TRP A 133 5.91 7.55 27.85
CA TRP A 133 4.75 6.82 28.34
C TRP A 133 4.67 6.91 29.88
N ALA A 134 3.46 7.08 30.39
CA ALA A 134 3.11 7.05 31.80
C ALA A 134 2.09 5.93 32.06
N GLU A 135 2.13 5.36 33.27
CA GLU A 135 1.31 4.21 33.65
C GLU A 135 -0.18 4.51 33.71
N ASP A 136 -0.54 5.74 34.04
CA ASP A 136 -1.91 6.22 34.07
C ASP A 136 -2.00 7.73 33.75
N PRO A 137 -3.20 8.27 33.47
CA PRO A 137 -3.36 9.67 33.14
C PRO A 137 -2.90 10.65 34.23
N GLY A 138 -2.99 10.29 35.51
CA GLY A 138 -2.53 11.15 36.61
C GLY A 138 -1.01 11.28 36.64
N ALA A 139 -0.30 10.17 36.44
CA ALA A 139 1.16 10.21 36.28
C ALA A 139 1.59 11.01 35.03
N ALA A 140 0.79 10.99 33.97
CA ALA A 140 1.02 11.82 32.78
C ALA A 140 0.84 13.33 33.08
N GLU A 141 -0.19 13.70 33.83
CA GLU A 141 -0.43 15.09 34.26
C GLU A 141 0.69 15.62 35.19
N ASP A 142 1.15 14.81 36.14
CA ASP A 142 2.28 15.17 37.01
C ASP A 142 3.55 15.40 36.18
N ALA A 143 3.82 14.53 35.20
CA ALA A 143 4.97 14.68 34.31
C ALA A 143 4.88 15.93 33.42
N ILE A 144 3.68 16.29 32.95
CA ILE A 144 3.45 17.54 32.21
C ILE A 144 3.85 18.74 33.08
N ALA A 145 3.39 18.82 34.33
CA ALA A 145 3.72 19.94 35.20
C ALA A 145 5.24 20.12 35.41
N GLU A 146 6.00 19.03 35.47
CA GLU A 146 7.46 19.08 35.55
C GLU A 146 8.11 19.56 34.23
N LEU A 147 7.63 19.08 33.08
CA LEU A 147 8.12 19.49 31.76
C LEU A 147 7.80 20.96 31.46
N GLU A 148 6.59 21.42 31.78
CA GLU A 148 6.19 22.83 31.68
C GLU A 148 7.13 23.74 32.48
N ALA A 149 7.47 23.34 33.71
CA ALA A 149 8.39 24.09 34.56
C ALA A 149 9.84 24.09 34.04
N ALA A 150 10.25 23.05 33.32
CA ALA A 150 11.60 22.89 32.76
C ALA A 150 11.76 23.54 31.37
N ALA A 151 10.67 23.75 30.63
CA ALA A 151 10.64 24.35 29.30
C ALA A 151 10.96 25.86 29.33
N THR A 152 12.25 26.20 29.45
CA THR A 152 12.76 27.57 29.63
C THR A 152 13.10 28.31 28.33
N GLY A 153 12.76 27.72 27.17
CA GLY A 153 13.05 28.30 25.86
C GLY A 153 14.41 27.93 25.27
N GLU A 154 15.12 26.96 25.88
CA GLU A 154 16.38 26.43 25.36
C GLU A 154 16.14 25.50 24.15
N VAL A 155 17.10 25.49 23.22
CA VAL A 155 17.08 24.58 22.07
C VAL A 155 17.51 23.19 22.53
N VAL A 156 16.68 22.20 22.25
CA VAL A 156 16.96 20.78 22.47
C VAL A 156 17.07 20.03 21.16
N GLY A 157 17.91 18.99 21.15
CA GLY A 157 18.01 18.03 20.05
C GLY A 157 17.40 16.70 20.47
N LEU A 158 16.52 16.15 19.64
CA LEU A 158 15.82 14.89 19.88
C LEU A 158 16.06 13.93 18.72
N THR A 159 16.27 12.66 19.07
CA THR A 159 16.28 11.54 18.12
C THR A 159 15.04 10.68 18.37
N GLY A 160 14.38 10.26 17.29
CA GLY A 160 13.10 9.57 17.38
C GLY A 160 12.63 9.05 16.03
N ARG A 161 11.37 8.61 15.94
CA ARG A 161 10.77 8.16 14.68
C ARG A 161 9.67 9.08 14.22
N VAL A 162 9.60 9.33 12.92
CA VAL A 162 8.43 9.97 12.30
C VAL A 162 7.37 8.93 11.98
N ILE A 163 6.14 9.18 12.41
CA ILE A 163 4.99 8.30 12.21
C ILE A 163 3.86 9.10 11.57
N SER A 164 3.09 8.43 10.72
CA SER A 164 1.92 9.02 10.05
C SER A 164 0.82 9.41 11.05
N ASP A 165 0.10 10.50 10.74
CA ASP A 165 -1.11 10.92 11.43
C ASP A 165 -2.10 9.77 11.65
N GLU A 166 -2.55 9.57 12.89
CA GLU A 166 -3.59 8.58 13.24
C GLU A 166 -5.01 9.09 12.95
N GLY A 167 -5.14 10.38 12.62
CA GLY A 167 -6.38 11.10 12.44
C GLY A 167 -7.12 11.37 13.76
N PRO A 168 -7.95 12.43 13.83
CA PRO A 168 -8.72 12.72 15.02
C PRO A 168 -9.72 11.59 15.29
N ALA A 169 -9.91 11.27 16.56
CA ALA A 169 -10.98 10.40 17.04
C ALA A 169 -11.97 11.22 17.88
N VAL A 170 -13.21 10.74 17.96
CA VAL A 170 -14.19 11.30 18.91
C VAL A 170 -13.79 10.84 20.31
N ALA A 171 -13.80 11.76 21.27
CA ALA A 171 -13.60 11.47 22.69
C ALA A 171 -14.56 10.35 23.15
N THR A 172 -14.07 9.48 24.02
CA THR A 172 -14.83 8.32 24.50
C THR A 172 -15.29 8.46 25.95
N GLY A 173 -14.64 9.32 26.72
CA GLY A 173 -14.99 9.67 28.09
C GLY A 173 -15.89 10.89 28.22
N ASP A 174 -15.98 11.41 29.44
CA ASP A 174 -16.78 12.59 29.78
C ASP A 174 -16.11 13.91 29.36
N ASP A 175 -14.80 13.91 29.14
CA ASP A 175 -14.04 15.07 28.68
C ASP A 175 -14.13 15.18 27.14
N PRO A 176 -14.77 16.24 26.59
CA PRO A 176 -14.86 16.44 25.15
C PRO A 176 -13.51 16.74 24.48
N PHE A 177 -12.46 17.05 25.25
CA PHE A 177 -11.12 17.31 24.76
C PHE A 177 -10.17 16.10 24.92
N GLU A 178 -10.67 14.96 25.42
CA GLU A 178 -9.90 13.72 25.50
C GLU A 178 -9.34 13.34 24.13
N MET A 179 -8.04 13.04 24.08
CA MET A 179 -7.37 12.52 22.91
C MET A 179 -6.91 11.09 23.15
N THR A 180 -7.32 10.18 22.27
CA THR A 180 -6.91 8.76 22.30
C THR A 180 -5.95 8.40 21.16
N ARG A 181 -5.70 9.35 20.26
CA ARG A 181 -4.88 9.19 19.06
C ARG A 181 -3.87 10.32 18.93
N MET A 182 -2.69 9.97 18.43
CA MET A 182 -1.69 10.97 18.02
C MET A 182 -2.09 11.57 16.67
N SER A 183 -2.89 12.63 16.72
CA SER A 183 -3.26 13.40 15.54
C SER A 183 -2.76 14.84 15.66
N PRO A 184 -1.76 15.24 14.86
CA PRO A 184 -1.28 16.62 14.83
C PRO A 184 -2.39 17.64 14.55
N ALA A 185 -3.41 17.27 13.77
CA ALA A 185 -4.56 18.14 13.51
C ALA A 185 -5.46 18.32 14.74
N ALA A 186 -5.63 17.28 15.57
CA ALA A 186 -6.37 17.40 16.82
C ALA A 186 -5.59 18.20 17.87
N LEU A 187 -4.28 17.94 17.99
CA LEU A 187 -3.36 18.65 18.87
C LEU A 187 -3.30 20.14 18.53
N LEU A 188 -3.20 20.49 17.25
CA LEU A 188 -3.27 21.86 16.75
C LEU A 188 -4.55 22.59 17.20
N GLY A 189 -5.67 21.87 17.36
CA GLY A 189 -6.91 22.44 17.86
C GLY A 189 -6.89 22.82 19.34
N GLN A 190 -5.91 22.32 20.10
CA GLN A 190 -5.72 22.61 21.53
C GLN A 190 -4.54 23.55 21.79
N TRP A 191 -3.55 23.54 20.91
CA TRP A 191 -2.38 24.40 20.99
C TRP A 191 -2.69 25.88 20.87
N THR A 192 -1.87 26.71 21.51
CA THR A 192 -2.01 28.17 21.47
C THR A 192 -0.83 28.86 20.79
N GLY A 193 -1.08 29.99 20.12
CA GLY A 193 0.03 30.79 19.56
C GLY A 193 0.81 30.17 18.39
N VAL A 194 0.24 29.18 17.68
CA VAL A 194 0.87 28.62 16.46
C VAL A 194 0.97 29.71 15.39
N THR A 195 2.18 29.96 14.88
CA THR A 195 2.43 30.99 13.85
C THR A 195 3.08 30.45 12.58
N GLY A 196 3.85 29.37 12.64
CA GLY A 196 4.44 28.68 11.49
C GLY A 196 3.57 27.54 10.96
N ASP A 197 4.14 26.76 10.03
CA ASP A 197 3.46 25.58 9.47
C ASP A 197 3.50 24.42 10.47
N VAL A 198 2.64 23.42 10.27
CA VAL A 198 2.52 22.27 11.18
C VAL A 198 2.87 21.00 10.43
N TYR A 199 3.76 20.20 11.01
CA TYR A 199 4.03 18.86 10.50
C TYR A 199 2.79 17.99 10.63
N ARG A 200 2.43 17.30 9.54
CA ARG A 200 1.31 16.35 9.56
C ARG A 200 1.67 15.02 10.20
N VAL A 201 2.95 14.71 10.26
CA VAL A 201 3.47 13.58 11.02
C VAL A 201 3.55 13.93 12.50
N TYR A 202 3.59 12.91 13.35
CA TYR A 202 4.09 13.08 14.70
C TYR A 202 5.43 12.37 14.87
N PHE A 203 6.16 12.78 15.89
CA PHE A 203 7.47 12.26 16.23
C PHE A 203 7.40 11.49 17.55
N THR A 204 7.93 10.28 17.61
CA THR A 204 8.08 9.53 18.86
C THR A 204 9.52 9.64 19.35
N SER A 205 9.72 10.31 20.49
CA SER A 205 11.04 10.46 21.08
C SER A 205 11.58 9.12 21.57
N MET A 206 12.89 8.89 21.39
CA MET A 206 13.61 7.80 22.05
C MET A 206 14.13 8.19 23.43
N ASP A 207 14.13 9.50 23.73
CA ASP A 207 14.47 10.06 25.02
C ASP A 207 13.20 10.46 25.78
N PRO A 208 12.81 9.74 26.86
CA PRO A 208 11.62 10.06 27.62
C PRO A 208 11.71 11.33 28.44
N THR A 209 12.88 12.01 28.48
CA THR A 209 13.05 13.29 29.19
C THR A 209 12.72 14.50 28.32
N GLY A 210 12.48 14.30 27.02
CA GLY A 210 12.31 15.38 26.04
C GLY A 210 13.52 16.31 25.98
N GLY A 211 14.70 15.86 26.43
CA GLY A 211 15.91 16.67 26.52
C GLY A 211 15.89 17.76 27.60
N ILE A 212 14.87 17.82 28.46
CA ILE A 212 14.69 18.91 29.44
C ILE A 212 14.59 18.45 30.90
N ALA A 213 13.89 17.37 31.20
CA ALA A 213 13.70 16.90 32.58
C ALA A 213 13.33 15.40 32.67
N ASP A 214 13.84 14.72 33.69
CA ASP A 214 13.44 13.35 34.03
C ASP A 214 12.14 13.37 34.84
N ALA A 215 11.01 13.42 34.13
CA ALA A 215 9.66 13.53 34.69
C ALA A 215 9.00 12.17 35.00
N GLY A 216 9.81 11.11 35.21
CA GLY A 216 9.30 9.77 35.53
C GLY A 216 8.65 9.03 34.36
N LEU A 217 8.83 9.50 33.13
CA LEU A 217 8.30 8.86 31.93
C LEU A 217 9.15 7.66 31.50
N SER A 218 8.49 6.63 30.97
CA SER A 218 9.16 5.51 30.30
C SER A 218 9.32 5.78 28.81
N ALA A 219 10.38 5.22 28.21
CA ALA A 219 10.57 5.29 26.76
C ALA A 219 9.40 4.61 26.02
N ILE A 220 8.96 5.22 24.93
CA ILE A 220 7.92 4.66 24.06
C ILE A 220 8.52 3.50 23.26
N SER A 221 7.89 2.33 23.34
CA SER A 221 8.22 1.14 22.57
C SER A 221 7.86 1.38 21.10
N SER A 222 8.84 1.81 20.31
CA SER A 222 8.70 2.10 18.88
C SER A 222 9.62 1.20 18.06
N ALA A 223 9.20 -0.06 17.92
CA ALA A 223 9.91 -1.06 17.12
C ALA A 223 10.06 -0.59 15.67
N ALA A 224 11.11 -1.07 14.99
CA ALA A 224 11.24 -0.84 13.56
C ALA A 224 9.99 -1.39 12.84
N PRO A 225 9.44 -0.68 11.84
CA PRO A 225 8.32 -1.18 11.06
C PRO A 225 8.60 -2.60 10.58
N GLU A 226 7.63 -3.51 10.76
CA GLU A 226 7.77 -4.85 10.21
C GLU A 226 7.85 -4.73 8.68
N GLU A 227 8.97 -5.21 8.15
CA GLU A 227 9.27 -5.20 6.72
C GLU A 227 8.26 -6.12 6.02
N SER A 228 7.16 -5.55 5.56
CA SER A 228 6.23 -6.28 4.69
C SER A 228 6.86 -6.43 3.31
N GLY A 229 7.85 -7.33 3.21
CA GLY A 229 8.21 -8.03 1.99
C GLY A 229 7.05 -8.93 1.55
N SER A 230 5.86 -8.36 1.43
CA SER A 230 4.69 -9.09 0.99
C SER A 230 4.74 -9.12 -0.52
N VAL A 231 5.07 -10.31 -1.04
CA VAL A 231 4.69 -10.67 -2.40
C VAL A 231 3.23 -10.26 -2.55
N ASN A 232 2.94 -9.33 -3.47
CA ASN A 232 1.59 -8.86 -3.69
C ASN A 232 0.79 -9.99 -4.38
N TRP A 233 0.33 -10.94 -3.57
CA TRP A 233 -0.34 -12.16 -4.01
C TRP A 233 -1.56 -11.86 -4.86
N LEU A 234 -2.25 -10.75 -4.60
CA LEU A 234 -3.39 -10.29 -5.38
C LEU A 234 -2.97 -9.94 -6.82
N ASN A 235 -1.87 -9.22 -7.00
CA ASN A 235 -1.32 -8.94 -8.32
C ASN A 235 -0.73 -10.19 -9.01
N LEU A 236 -0.20 -11.15 -8.25
CA LEU A 236 0.24 -12.45 -8.79
C LEU A 236 -0.95 -13.29 -9.30
N PHE A 237 -2.07 -13.30 -8.57
CA PHE A 237 -3.29 -13.98 -9.01
C PHE A 237 -3.90 -13.32 -10.24
N TYR A 238 -3.94 -11.98 -10.30
CA TYR A 238 -4.35 -11.28 -11.52
C TYR A 238 -3.43 -11.61 -12.69
N ALA A 239 -2.12 -11.71 -12.47
CA ALA A 239 -1.19 -12.10 -13.51
C ALA A 239 -1.45 -13.51 -14.06
N ALA A 240 -1.75 -14.46 -13.17
CA ALA A 240 -2.13 -15.81 -13.55
C ALA A 240 -3.47 -15.84 -14.32
N GLU A 241 -4.46 -15.05 -13.89
CA GLU A 241 -5.76 -14.95 -14.54
C GLU A 241 -5.64 -14.46 -16.00
N TRP A 242 -4.88 -13.39 -16.23
CA TRP A 242 -4.64 -12.87 -17.58
C TRP A 242 -3.91 -13.88 -18.47
N ALA A 243 -2.95 -14.62 -17.91
CA ALA A 243 -2.24 -15.68 -18.64
C ALA A 243 -3.19 -16.83 -19.06
N ILE A 244 -4.12 -17.21 -18.18
CA ILE A 244 -5.15 -18.22 -18.47
C ILE A 244 -6.08 -17.74 -19.59
N PHE A 245 -6.55 -16.49 -19.58
CA PHE A 245 -7.41 -15.95 -20.64
C PHE A 245 -6.71 -15.85 -22.00
N ALA A 246 -5.43 -15.46 -22.00
CA ALA A 246 -4.62 -15.49 -23.21
C ALA A 246 -4.48 -16.93 -23.75
N GLY A 247 -4.20 -17.91 -22.89
CA GLY A 247 -4.15 -19.32 -23.26
C GLY A 247 -5.49 -19.85 -23.81
N PHE A 248 -6.60 -19.45 -23.18
CA PHE A 248 -7.94 -19.84 -23.61
C PHE A 248 -8.28 -19.33 -25.01
N SER A 249 -7.77 -18.18 -25.40
CA SER A 249 -7.95 -17.63 -26.75
C SER A 249 -7.31 -18.52 -27.83
N PHE A 250 -6.12 -19.07 -27.57
CA PHE A 250 -5.49 -20.04 -28.48
C PHE A 250 -6.21 -21.40 -28.48
N TYR A 251 -6.70 -21.83 -27.32
CA TYR A 251 -7.49 -23.05 -27.20
C TYR A 251 -8.80 -22.97 -28.00
N LEU A 252 -9.55 -21.87 -27.89
CA LEU A 252 -10.77 -21.64 -28.68
C LEU A 252 -10.47 -21.62 -30.17
N TRP A 253 -9.36 -21.02 -30.59
CA TRP A 253 -8.98 -21.04 -32.00
C TRP A 253 -8.73 -22.44 -32.53
N TYR A 254 -7.93 -23.22 -31.79
CA TYR A 254 -7.66 -24.60 -32.13
C TYR A 254 -8.95 -25.44 -32.14
N ARG A 255 -9.81 -25.29 -31.13
CA ARG A 255 -11.04 -26.08 -31.02
C ARG A 255 -12.00 -25.79 -32.16
N LEU A 256 -12.26 -24.52 -32.48
CA LEU A 256 -13.14 -24.17 -33.59
C LEU A 256 -12.59 -24.66 -34.94
N ALA A 257 -11.27 -24.58 -35.15
CA ALA A 257 -10.65 -25.10 -36.38
C ALA A 257 -10.74 -26.63 -36.47
N LYS A 258 -10.58 -27.32 -35.33
CA LYS A 258 -10.76 -28.77 -35.22
C LYS A 258 -12.22 -29.18 -35.45
N ASP A 259 -13.18 -28.46 -34.88
CA ASP A 259 -14.61 -28.75 -35.05
C ASP A 259 -15.04 -28.59 -36.52
N ALA A 260 -14.51 -27.58 -37.22
CA ALA A 260 -14.76 -27.41 -38.64
C ALA A 260 -14.11 -28.51 -39.49
N TRP A 261 -12.92 -28.95 -39.10
CA TRP A 261 -12.28 -30.10 -39.73
C TRP A 261 -13.07 -31.39 -39.49
N GLU A 262 -13.52 -31.66 -38.26
CA GLU A 262 -14.36 -32.81 -37.91
C GLU A 262 -15.64 -32.83 -38.76
N ARG A 263 -16.32 -31.69 -38.89
CA ARG A 263 -17.51 -31.55 -39.73
C ARG A 263 -17.26 -31.78 -41.22
N GLU A 264 -16.16 -31.26 -41.76
CA GLU A 264 -15.79 -31.48 -43.17
C GLU A 264 -15.41 -32.94 -43.44
N VAL A 265 -14.83 -33.65 -42.46
CA VAL A 265 -14.54 -35.09 -42.56
C VAL A 265 -15.82 -35.92 -42.47
N GLU A 266 -16.77 -35.56 -41.61
CA GLU A 266 -18.09 -36.19 -41.52
C GLU A 266 -18.89 -36.02 -42.81
N GLU A 267 -18.95 -34.81 -43.37
CA GLU A 267 -19.58 -34.52 -44.67
C GLU A 267 -18.90 -35.29 -45.83
N PHE A 268 -17.58 -35.50 -45.76
CA PHE A 268 -16.83 -36.28 -46.74
C PHE A 268 -17.05 -37.80 -46.62
N THR A 269 -17.20 -38.31 -45.40
CA THR A 269 -17.37 -39.74 -45.12
C THR A 269 -18.83 -40.20 -45.18
N GLY A 270 -19.78 -39.26 -45.26
CA GLY A 270 -21.21 -39.53 -45.40
C GLY A 270 -21.87 -40.04 -44.11
N ALA A 271 -21.24 -39.84 -42.96
CA ALA A 271 -21.79 -40.23 -41.67
C ALA A 271 -22.74 -39.14 -41.15
N ASP A 272 -24.06 -39.31 -41.35
CA ASP A 272 -25.08 -38.44 -40.76
C ASP A 272 -25.42 -38.95 -39.34
N PRO A 273 -25.24 -38.14 -38.27
CA PRO A 273 -25.53 -38.58 -36.90
C PRO A 273 -27.03 -38.86 -36.64
N ASP A 274 -27.93 -38.43 -37.54
CA ASP A 274 -29.37 -38.70 -37.46
C ASP A 274 -29.78 -40.02 -38.16
N GLU A 275 -28.85 -40.75 -38.80
CA GLU A 275 -29.17 -42.04 -39.46
C GLU A 275 -29.21 -43.24 -38.50
N ASP A 276 -28.66 -43.10 -37.29
CA ASP A 276 -28.57 -44.15 -36.26
C ASP A 276 -29.30 -43.81 -34.93
N ALA A 277 -30.18 -42.80 -34.91
CA ALA A 277 -30.95 -42.38 -33.71
C ALA A 277 -32.41 -42.89 -33.69
#